data_AF-A0A6I9PJU4-F1
#
_entry.id   AF-A0A6I9PJU4-F1
#
_cell.length_a   1.000
_cell.length_b   1.000
_cell.length_c   1.000
_cell.angle_alpha   90.00
_cell.angle_beta   90.00
_cell.angle_gamma   90.00
#
_symmetry.space_group_name_H-M   'P 1'
#
loop_
_entity.id
_entity.type
_entity.pdbx_description
1 polymer ?
#
loop_
_entity_poly.entity_id
_entity_poly.type
_entity_poly.pdbx_seq_one_letter_code
_entity_poly.pdbx_strand_id
1 'polypeptide(L)'
;LPVFRSLLSQSESKLFPENDLLRRLRIVASDAEKCSAVAQQLLNGKRQTRNRCGNGKLCSQLTVEELRSFVRQLYNLSCSLPQAPKLKELLNRIEDFQQHSEKVLLDERPSVTEIQSLLDVSFDFDVGLPELPRLRELLEQARWLEGVQSAGKQPLSLETLRRLIDQGVGLTSHRSLERDMARLQELLNVSESWEERAGRLMNARSFDYTF
;
A
#
# COMPACT_ATOMS: atom_id res chain seq x y z
N LEU A 1 7.70 9.91 33.62
CA LEU A 1 9.09 9.41 33.78
C LEU A 1 9.92 10.17 34.84
N PRO A 2 10.12 11.50 34.77
CA PRO A 2 10.97 12.21 35.75
C PRO A 2 10.43 12.15 37.18
N VAL A 3 9.11 12.16 37.37
CA VAL A 3 8.46 12.01 38.68
C VAL A 3 8.71 10.62 39.29
N PHE A 4 8.66 9.55 38.49
CA PHE A 4 8.97 8.19 38.95
C PHE A 4 10.43 8.03 39.34
N ARG A 5 11.37 8.63 38.59
CA ARG A 5 12.80 8.66 38.96
C ARG A 5 13.04 9.47 40.25
N SER A 6 12.34 10.60 40.41
CA SER A 6 12.41 11.40 41.64
C SER A 6 11.87 10.64 42.85
N LEU A 7 10.78 9.88 42.70
CA LEU A 7 10.19 9.08 43.77
C LEU A 7 11.07 7.87 44.12
N LEU A 8 11.68 7.21 43.13
CA LEU A 8 12.66 6.13 43.35
C LEU A 8 13.88 6.66 44.11
N SER A 9 14.47 7.76 43.64
CA SER A 9 15.63 8.39 44.29
C SER A 9 15.30 8.87 45.71
N GLN A 10 14.13 9.46 45.95
CA GLN A 10 13.69 9.84 47.28
C GLN A 10 13.48 8.63 48.20
N SER A 11 12.95 7.52 47.68
CA SER A 11 12.77 6.30 48.47
C SER A 11 14.08 5.61 48.85
N GLU A 12 15.05 5.60 47.94
CA GLU A 12 16.39 5.04 48.14
C GLU A 12 17.18 5.91 49.12
N SER A 13 17.04 7.24 49.05
CA SER A 13 17.66 8.18 50.00
C SER A 13 17.08 8.11 51.42
N LYS A 14 15.81 7.69 51.57
CA LYS A 14 15.12 7.61 52.86
C LYS A 14 15.16 6.21 53.50
N LEU A 15 15.93 5.27 52.94
CA LEU A 15 16.15 3.92 53.48
C LEU A 15 14.86 3.22 53.91
N PHE A 16 13.79 3.32 53.11
CA PHE A 16 12.58 2.56 53.38
C PHE A 16 12.86 1.06 53.13
N PRO A 17 12.45 0.16 54.04
CA PRO A 17 12.59 -1.28 53.80
C PRO A 17 11.87 -1.64 52.49
N GLU A 18 12.43 -2.60 51.73
CA GLU A 18 11.87 -3.09 50.48
C GLU A 18 10.37 -3.37 50.63
N ASN A 19 9.55 -2.44 50.15
CA ASN A 19 8.11 -2.51 50.23
C ASN A 19 7.58 -2.98 48.86
N ASP A 20 6.54 -3.79 48.83
CA ASP A 20 5.90 -4.25 47.59
C ASP A 20 5.50 -3.08 46.68
N LEU A 21 5.22 -1.91 47.27
CA LEU A 21 4.97 -0.68 46.54
C LEU A 21 6.22 -0.17 45.79
N LEU A 22 7.41 -0.28 46.37
CA LEU A 22 8.67 0.11 45.71
C LEU A 22 9.06 -0.86 44.61
N ARG A 23 8.87 -2.17 44.83
CA ARG A 23 9.04 -3.18 43.77
C ARG A 23 8.10 -2.92 42.60
N ARG A 24 6.81 -2.69 42.87
CA ARG A 24 5.82 -2.34 41.84
C ARG A 24 6.19 -1.05 41.10
N LEU A 25 6.67 -0.03 41.80
CA LEU A 25 7.07 1.24 41.19
C LEU A 25 8.32 1.09 40.31
N ARG A 26 9.31 0.27 40.70
CA ARG A 26 10.47 -0.08 39.86
C ARG A 26 10.05 -0.83 38.60
N ILE A 27 9.11 -1.78 38.71
CA ILE A 27 8.59 -2.54 37.56
C ILE A 27 7.88 -1.59 36.59
N VAL A 28 6.94 -0.77 37.07
CA VAL A 28 6.20 0.19 36.21
C VAL A 28 7.14 1.22 35.57
N ALA A 29 8.17 1.68 36.28
CA ALA A 29 9.16 2.59 35.72
C ALA A 29 10.03 1.91 34.64
N SER A 30 10.50 0.67 34.88
CA SER A 30 11.29 -0.09 33.91
C SER A 30 10.47 -0.40 32.66
N ASP A 31 9.21 -0.79 32.82
CA ASP A 31 8.33 -1.10 31.70
C ASP A 31 8.01 0.16 30.88
N ALA A 32 7.78 1.30 31.54
CA ALA A 32 7.62 2.58 30.86
C ALA A 32 8.90 3.00 30.09
N GLU A 33 10.10 2.71 30.61
CA GLU A 33 11.36 2.96 29.92
C GLU A 33 11.56 2.06 28.70
N LYS A 34 11.25 0.76 28.81
CA LYS A 34 11.29 -0.18 27.68
C LYS A 34 10.28 0.21 26.60
N CYS A 35 9.05 0.52 26.97
CA CYS A 35 8.03 1.03 26.05
C CYS A 35 8.48 2.33 25.39
N SER A 36 9.10 3.26 26.14
CA SER A 36 9.65 4.48 25.54
C SER A 36 10.77 4.18 24.54
N ALA A 37 11.65 3.21 24.80
CA ALA A 37 12.74 2.83 23.91
C ALA A 37 12.22 2.19 22.61
N VAL A 38 11.27 1.26 22.72
CA VAL A 38 10.61 0.65 21.55
C VAL A 38 9.85 1.72 20.76
N ALA A 39 9.10 2.60 21.42
CA ALA A 39 8.40 3.70 20.78
C ALA A 39 9.35 4.64 20.02
N GLN A 40 10.51 4.96 20.61
CA GLN A 40 11.54 5.75 19.95
C GLN A 40 12.15 5.00 18.76
N GLN A 41 12.39 3.70 18.85
CA GLN A 41 12.88 2.90 17.74
C GLN A 41 11.87 2.86 16.57
N LEU A 42 10.58 2.70 16.85
CA LEU A 42 9.52 2.75 15.82
C LEU A 42 9.45 4.12 15.14
N LEU A 43 9.51 5.21 15.92
CA LEU A 43 9.50 6.56 15.38
C LEU A 43 10.81 6.90 14.62
N ASN A 44 11.93 6.29 15.01
CA ASN A 44 13.25 6.48 14.39
C ASN A 44 13.53 5.50 13.25
N GLY A 45 12.70 4.46 13.05
CA GLY A 45 12.74 3.56 11.89
C GLY A 45 12.78 4.34 10.58
N LYS A 46 12.10 5.50 10.54
CA LYS A 46 12.18 6.55 9.51
C LYS A 46 13.61 6.91 9.03
N ARG A 47 14.64 6.75 9.85
CA ARG A 47 16.03 7.15 9.54
C ARG A 47 16.98 5.99 9.23
N GLN A 48 16.63 4.74 9.56
CA GLN A 48 17.60 3.63 9.54
C GLN A 48 17.44 2.70 8.34
N THR A 49 16.25 2.60 7.74
CA THR A 49 15.99 1.76 6.55
C THR A 49 16.51 2.38 5.25
N ARG A 50 16.65 3.70 5.16
CA ARG A 50 17.22 4.36 3.96
C ARG A 50 18.70 4.08 3.71
N ASN A 51 19.47 3.69 4.74
CA ASN A 51 20.92 3.47 4.64
C ASN A 51 21.38 2.01 4.86
N ARG A 52 20.47 1.05 5.10
CA ARG A 52 20.85 -0.35 5.38
C ARG A 52 20.14 -1.42 4.54
N CYS A 53 19.26 -1.06 3.63
CA CYS A 53 18.63 -2.04 2.74
C CYS A 53 19.44 -2.25 1.46
N GLY A 54 20.70 -2.67 1.63
CA GLY A 54 21.55 -3.20 0.56
C GLY A 54 21.63 -4.73 0.54
N ASN A 55 21.03 -5.45 1.50
CA ASN A 55 21.12 -6.91 1.49
C ASN A 55 20.02 -7.58 2.34
N GLY A 56 18.96 -8.07 1.67
CA GLY A 56 18.37 -9.39 1.90
C GLY A 56 18.00 -9.87 3.32
N LYS A 57 17.80 -8.99 4.30
CA LYS A 57 17.22 -9.37 5.60
C LYS A 57 15.95 -8.58 5.81
N LEU A 58 14.83 -9.29 5.75
CA LEU A 58 13.52 -8.90 6.25
C LEU A 58 13.71 -8.22 7.61
N CYS A 59 13.77 -6.89 7.62
CA CYS A 59 13.49 -6.13 8.83
C CYS A 59 12.11 -6.60 9.25
N SER A 60 12.00 -7.18 10.44
CA SER A 60 10.77 -7.64 11.07
C SER A 60 9.69 -6.59 10.81
N GLN A 61 8.87 -6.82 9.81
CA GLN A 61 7.93 -5.82 9.30
C GLN A 61 6.87 -5.71 10.37
N LEU A 62 6.93 -4.65 11.18
CA LEU A 62 5.96 -4.46 12.25
C LEU A 62 4.58 -4.37 11.61
N THR A 63 3.66 -5.22 12.02
CA THR A 63 2.31 -5.24 11.49
C THR A 63 1.48 -4.11 12.10
N VAL A 64 0.43 -3.68 11.38
CA VAL A 64 -0.51 -2.67 11.90
C VAL A 64 -1.13 -3.10 13.24
N GLU A 65 -1.42 -4.39 13.39
CA GLU A 65 -1.95 -4.97 14.63
C GLU A 65 -0.97 -4.88 15.82
N GLU A 66 0.33 -5.12 15.57
CA GLU A 66 1.36 -4.96 16.60
C GLU A 66 1.49 -3.50 17.05
N LEU A 67 1.48 -2.55 16.10
CA LEU A 67 1.49 -1.12 16.43
C LEU A 67 0.24 -0.73 17.23
N ARG A 68 -0.94 -1.23 16.85
CA ARG A 68 -2.20 -0.97 17.55
C ARG A 68 -2.20 -1.52 18.97
N SER A 69 -1.73 -2.76 19.14
CA SER A 69 -1.56 -3.38 20.46
C SER A 69 -0.58 -2.58 21.32
N PHE A 70 0.53 -2.15 20.74
CA PHE A 70 1.55 -1.37 21.42
C PHE A 70 1.03 0.01 21.87
N VAL A 71 0.26 0.71 21.02
CA VAL A 71 -0.39 1.98 21.40
C VAL A 71 -1.38 1.75 22.53
N ARG A 72 -2.22 0.71 22.48
CA ARG A 72 -3.15 0.39 23.58
C ARG A 72 -2.41 0.11 24.89
N GLN A 73 -1.35 -0.69 24.84
CA GLN A 73 -0.51 -0.96 26.01
C GLN A 73 0.12 0.32 26.57
N LEU A 74 0.61 1.22 25.70
CA LEU A 74 1.15 2.52 26.10
C LEU A 74 0.13 3.40 26.85
N TYR A 75 -1.12 3.43 26.42
CA TYR A 75 -2.18 4.19 27.09
C TYR A 75 -2.71 3.50 28.36
N ASN A 76 -2.51 2.19 28.51
CA ASN A 76 -2.84 1.44 29.72
C ASN A 76 -1.77 1.59 30.82
N LEU A 77 -0.58 2.13 30.50
CA LEU A 77 0.43 2.42 31.50
C LEU A 77 0.01 3.61 32.37
N SER A 78 0.33 3.55 33.66
CA SER A 78 0.13 4.63 34.64
C SER A 78 0.99 5.88 34.39
N CYS A 79 1.70 5.94 33.25
CA CYS A 79 2.75 6.90 32.95
C CYS A 79 2.47 7.60 31.61
N SER A 80 2.37 8.93 31.61
CA SER A 80 2.29 9.71 30.36
C SER A 80 3.66 9.77 29.68
N LEU A 81 3.75 9.19 28.48
CA LEU A 81 4.95 9.18 27.64
C LEU A 81 4.79 10.17 26.49
N PRO A 82 5.79 11.04 26.22
CA PRO A 82 5.71 12.01 25.12
C PRO A 82 5.67 11.37 23.73
N GLN A 83 6.01 10.08 23.62
CA GLN A 83 5.93 9.29 22.38
C GLN A 83 4.53 8.75 22.08
N ALA A 84 3.68 8.56 23.11
CA ALA A 84 2.34 8.03 22.95
C ALA A 84 1.44 8.83 21.99
N PRO A 85 1.40 10.18 22.01
CA PRO A 85 0.62 10.94 21.03
C PRO A 85 1.17 10.79 19.61
N LYS A 86 2.49 10.70 19.43
CA LYS A 86 3.13 10.55 18.11
C LYS A 86 2.84 9.18 17.47
N LEU A 87 2.86 8.12 18.27
CA LEU A 87 2.50 6.77 17.79
C LEU A 87 1.00 6.65 17.51
N LYS A 88 0.16 7.32 18.31
CA LYS A 88 -1.28 7.39 18.03
C LYS A 88 -1.57 8.15 16.73
N GLU A 89 -0.86 9.24 16.47
CA GLU A 89 -0.98 9.96 15.20
C GLU A 89 -0.53 9.08 14.02
N LEU A 90 0.57 8.34 14.16
CA LEU A 90 1.01 7.37 13.13
C LEU A 90 -0.05 6.29 12.89
N LEU A 91 -0.60 5.71 13.95
CA LEU A 91 -1.66 4.72 13.86
C LEU A 91 -2.90 5.28 13.16
N ASN A 92 -3.34 6.49 13.52
CA ASN A 92 -4.48 7.14 12.86
C ASN A 92 -4.22 7.33 11.36
N ARG A 93 -3.01 7.79 10.97
CA ARG A 93 -2.65 7.93 9.55
C ARG A 93 -2.67 6.58 8.81
N ILE A 94 -2.26 5.50 9.46
CA ILE A 94 -2.34 4.15 8.89
C ILE A 94 -3.80 3.72 8.77
N GLU A 95 -4.64 3.93 9.79
CA GLU A 95 -6.07 3.62 9.75
C GLU A 95 -6.79 4.42 8.65
N ASP A 96 -6.48 5.72 8.50
CA ASP A 96 -6.99 6.57 7.43
C ASP A 96 -6.56 6.05 6.05
N PHE A 97 -5.29 5.64 5.91
CA PHE A 97 -4.78 5.02 4.70
C PHE A 97 -5.52 3.71 4.37
N GLN A 98 -5.75 2.85 5.37
CA GLN A 98 -6.47 1.59 5.18
C GLN A 98 -7.90 1.85 4.69
N GLN A 99 -8.62 2.78 5.33
CA GLN A 99 -9.96 3.16 4.89
C GLN A 99 -9.97 3.76 3.48
N HIS A 100 -8.98 4.60 3.15
CA HIS A 100 -8.90 5.19 1.82
C HIS A 100 -8.57 4.12 0.76
N SER A 101 -7.64 3.22 1.05
CA SER A 101 -7.31 2.10 0.17
C SER A 101 -8.49 1.16 -0.06
N GLU A 102 -9.29 0.87 0.97
CA GLU A 102 -10.50 0.05 0.84
C GLU A 102 -11.53 0.72 -0.05
N LYS A 103 -11.75 2.04 0.10
CA LYS A 103 -12.64 2.79 -0.78
C LYS A 103 -12.19 2.75 -2.24
N VAL A 104 -10.89 2.93 -2.48
CA VAL A 104 -10.30 2.90 -3.83
C VAL A 104 -10.36 1.49 -4.43
N LEU A 105 -10.20 0.44 -3.61
CA LEU A 105 -10.34 -0.97 -4.03
C LEU A 105 -11.79 -1.35 -4.33
N LEU A 106 -12.77 -0.68 -3.72
CA LEU A 106 -14.20 -0.88 -4.00
C LEU A 106 -14.68 -0.04 -5.20
N ASP A 107 -13.91 0.97 -5.61
CA ASP A 107 -14.23 1.76 -6.79
C ASP A 107 -14.04 0.93 -8.06
N GLU A 108 -14.98 1.05 -8.99
CA GLU A 108 -14.95 0.31 -10.25
C GLU A 108 -13.95 0.93 -11.24
N ARG A 109 -13.65 2.24 -11.09
CA ARG A 109 -12.73 3.01 -11.95
C ARG A 109 -11.87 3.99 -11.14
N PRO A 110 -10.96 3.47 -10.29
CA PRO A 110 -10.09 4.30 -9.49
C PRO A 110 -9.09 5.06 -10.37
N SER A 111 -8.73 6.28 -9.95
CA SER A 111 -7.78 7.11 -10.71
C SER A 111 -6.33 6.68 -10.46
N VAL A 112 -5.50 6.68 -11.51
CA VAL A 112 -4.07 6.34 -11.41
C VAL A 112 -3.35 7.26 -10.42
N THR A 113 -3.72 8.55 -10.41
CA THR A 113 -3.15 9.55 -9.51
C THR A 113 -3.46 9.28 -8.04
N GLU A 114 -4.67 8.83 -7.73
CA GLU A 114 -5.11 8.54 -6.36
C GLU A 114 -4.41 7.29 -5.82
N ILE A 115 -4.35 6.21 -6.60
CA ILE A 115 -3.62 4.99 -6.23
C ILE A 115 -2.12 5.29 -6.06
N GLN A 116 -1.52 6.08 -6.95
CA GLN A 116 -0.12 6.48 -6.83
C GLN A 116 0.12 7.30 -5.56
N SER A 117 -0.77 8.24 -5.24
CA SER A 117 -0.65 9.05 -4.02
C SER A 117 -0.75 8.19 -2.75
N LEU A 118 -1.60 7.16 -2.74
CA LEU A 118 -1.69 6.18 -1.67
C LEU A 118 -0.37 5.40 -1.53
N LEU A 119 0.18 4.89 -2.63
CA LEU A 119 1.47 4.21 -2.62
C LEU A 119 2.60 5.13 -2.12
N ASP A 120 2.57 6.42 -2.48
CA ASP A 120 3.56 7.39 -2.03
C ASP A 120 3.49 7.59 -0.51
N VAL A 121 2.28 7.75 0.04
CA VAL A 121 2.04 7.81 1.49
C VAL A 121 2.43 6.51 2.19
N SER A 122 2.28 5.36 1.53
CA SER A 122 2.67 4.08 2.09
C SER A 122 4.17 3.95 2.34
N PHE A 123 5.02 4.65 1.58
CA PHE A 123 6.47 4.68 1.82
C PHE A 123 6.82 5.43 3.12
N ASP A 124 5.96 6.33 3.59
CA ASP A 124 6.15 6.99 4.88
C ASP A 124 5.86 6.05 6.07
N PHE A 125 5.20 4.92 5.80
CA PHE A 125 4.86 3.89 6.77
C PHE A 125 5.90 2.75 6.74
N ASP A 126 6.73 2.66 7.79
CA ASP A 126 7.68 1.56 7.99
C ASP A 126 7.00 0.32 8.61
N VAL A 127 5.79 0.00 8.14
CA VAL A 127 4.95 -1.11 8.61
C VAL A 127 4.51 -2.00 7.45
N GLY A 128 4.28 -3.29 7.72
CA GLY A 128 3.75 -4.22 6.74
C GLY A 128 2.27 -3.91 6.47
N LEU A 129 1.96 -3.43 5.26
CA LEU A 129 0.60 -3.11 4.82
C LEU A 129 0.09 -4.18 3.85
N PRO A 130 -0.93 -4.97 4.21
CA PRO A 130 -1.48 -6.00 3.33
C PRO A 130 -2.19 -5.42 2.08
N GLU A 131 -2.52 -4.14 2.08
CA GLU A 131 -3.21 -3.44 0.99
C GLU A 131 -2.25 -3.06 -0.14
N LEU A 132 -0.94 -2.94 0.13
CA LEU A 132 0.08 -2.57 -0.85
C LEU A 132 0.12 -3.44 -2.12
N PRO A 133 0.17 -4.78 -2.05
CA PRO A 133 0.14 -5.61 -3.24
C PRO A 133 -1.15 -5.42 -4.05
N ARG A 134 -2.29 -5.29 -3.37
CA ARG A 134 -3.59 -5.09 -4.02
C ARG A 134 -3.67 -3.73 -4.72
N LEU A 135 -3.18 -2.66 -4.08
CA LEU A 135 -3.11 -1.33 -4.69
C LEU A 135 -2.17 -1.29 -5.90
N ARG A 136 -1.07 -2.05 -5.88
CA ARG A 136 -0.17 -2.17 -7.04
C ARG A 136 -0.84 -2.85 -8.23
N GLU A 137 -1.54 -3.94 -8.00
CA GLU A 137 -2.32 -4.61 -9.05
C GLU A 137 -3.39 -3.67 -9.63
N LEU A 138 -4.12 -2.97 -8.74
CA LEU A 138 -5.13 -2.00 -9.15
C LEU A 138 -4.55 -0.83 -9.94
N LEU A 139 -3.32 -0.39 -9.62
CA LEU A 139 -2.61 0.65 -10.38
C LEU A 139 -2.32 0.21 -11.81
N GLU A 140 -1.90 -1.04 -12.01
CA GLU A 140 -1.65 -1.59 -13.34
C GLU A 140 -2.95 -1.67 -14.15
N GLN A 141 -4.05 -2.08 -13.52
CA GLN A 141 -5.38 -2.06 -14.13
C GLN A 141 -5.80 -0.63 -14.53
N ALA A 142 -5.69 0.34 -13.63
CA ALA A 142 -6.08 1.73 -13.90
C ALA A 142 -5.27 2.34 -15.05
N ARG A 143 -3.95 2.08 -15.09
CA ARG A 143 -3.06 2.52 -16.19
C ARG A 143 -3.45 1.91 -17.53
N TRP A 144 -3.81 0.62 -17.52
CA TRP A 144 -4.28 -0.06 -18.72
C TRP A 144 -5.59 0.56 -19.22
N LEU A 145 -6.57 0.77 -18.33
CA LEU A 145 -7.84 1.42 -18.68
C LEU A 145 -7.65 2.83 -19.27
N GLU A 146 -6.74 3.63 -18.72
CA GLU A 146 -6.38 4.93 -19.29
C GLU A 146 -5.72 4.78 -20.68
N GLY A 147 -4.84 3.79 -20.85
CA GLY A 147 -4.22 3.45 -22.13
C GLY A 147 -5.26 3.09 -23.21
N VAL A 148 -6.24 2.26 -22.86
CA VAL A 148 -7.36 1.87 -23.74
C VAL A 148 -8.21 3.08 -24.11
N GLN A 149 -8.57 3.93 -23.14
CA GLN A 149 -9.33 5.16 -23.41
C GLN A 149 -8.56 6.15 -24.29
N SER A 150 -7.26 6.29 -24.08
CA SER A 150 -6.41 7.16 -24.88
C SER A 150 -6.28 6.66 -26.32
N ALA A 151 -6.03 5.36 -26.49
CA ALA A 151 -5.92 4.73 -27.80
C ALA A 151 -7.23 4.80 -28.60
N GLY A 152 -8.39 4.70 -27.94
CA GLY A 152 -9.70 4.85 -28.58
C GLY A 152 -10.01 6.25 -29.12
N LYS A 153 -9.21 7.28 -28.82
CA LYS A 153 -9.36 8.64 -29.38
C LYS A 153 -8.68 8.82 -30.73
N GLN A 154 -7.90 7.84 -31.18
CA GLN A 154 -7.20 7.83 -32.47
C GLN A 154 -7.66 6.63 -33.31
N PRO A 155 -7.50 6.65 -34.64
CA PRO A 155 -7.73 5.47 -35.46
C PRO A 155 -6.79 4.35 -35.00
N LEU A 156 -7.37 3.30 -34.42
CA LEU A 156 -6.64 2.16 -33.87
C LEU A 156 -6.12 1.27 -35.01
N SER A 157 -4.81 0.99 -35.00
CA SER A 157 -4.25 -0.09 -35.81
C SER A 157 -4.52 -1.45 -35.17
N LEU A 158 -4.61 -2.50 -35.98
CA LEU A 158 -4.73 -3.89 -35.52
C LEU A 158 -3.61 -4.27 -34.53
N GLU A 159 -2.39 -3.83 -34.80
CA GLU A 159 -1.23 -4.04 -33.91
C GLU A 159 -1.42 -3.38 -32.54
N THR A 160 -2.04 -2.20 -32.49
CA THR A 160 -2.32 -1.50 -31.24
C THR A 160 -3.43 -2.18 -30.45
N LEU A 161 -4.48 -2.67 -31.12
CA LEU A 161 -5.54 -3.48 -30.51
C LEU A 161 -4.99 -4.76 -29.88
N ARG A 162 -4.17 -5.52 -30.62
CA ARG A 162 -3.53 -6.76 -30.12
C ARG A 162 -2.65 -6.49 -28.90
N ARG A 163 -1.80 -5.46 -28.96
CA ARG A 163 -0.93 -5.05 -27.84
C ARG A 163 -1.74 -4.67 -26.59
N LEU A 164 -2.86 -3.97 -26.73
CA LEU A 164 -3.71 -3.62 -25.59
C LEU A 164 -4.35 -4.87 -24.98
N ILE A 165 -4.78 -5.82 -25.79
CA ILE A 165 -5.32 -7.11 -25.31
C ILE A 165 -4.22 -7.90 -24.58
N ASP A 166 -3.03 -8.00 -25.14
CA ASP A 166 -1.89 -8.72 -24.52
C ASP A 166 -1.54 -8.12 -23.14
N GLN A 167 -1.58 -6.79 -23.01
CA GLN A 167 -1.39 -6.10 -21.74
C GLN A 167 -2.53 -6.37 -20.74
N GLY A 168 -3.74 -6.59 -21.22
CA GLY A 168 -4.91 -6.86 -20.39
C GLY A 168 -5.02 -8.30 -19.88
N VAL A 169 -4.51 -9.28 -20.63
CA VAL A 169 -4.56 -10.72 -20.29
C VAL A 169 -3.80 -11.04 -19.01
N GLY A 170 -2.74 -10.28 -18.68
CA GLY A 170 -1.92 -10.49 -17.48
C GLY A 170 -2.43 -9.80 -16.22
N LEU A 171 -3.49 -8.99 -16.32
CA LEU A 171 -4.01 -8.19 -15.20
C LEU A 171 -5.04 -8.98 -14.38
N THR A 172 -5.15 -8.66 -13.10
CA THR A 172 -6.12 -9.34 -12.21
C THR A 172 -7.55 -9.06 -12.66
N SER A 173 -8.39 -10.11 -12.64
CA SER A 173 -9.74 -10.07 -13.19
C SER A 173 -10.64 -9.12 -12.39
N HIS A 174 -11.01 -8.00 -13.01
CA HIS A 174 -11.95 -7.03 -12.47
C HIS A 174 -13.11 -6.86 -13.47
N ARG A 175 -14.34 -6.68 -12.99
CA ARG A 175 -15.54 -6.58 -13.86
C ARG A 175 -15.41 -5.48 -14.92
N SER A 176 -14.82 -4.36 -14.57
CA SER A 176 -14.55 -3.24 -15.49
C SER A 176 -13.51 -3.60 -16.54
N LEU A 177 -12.42 -4.26 -16.15
CA LEU A 177 -11.39 -4.75 -17.05
C LEU A 177 -11.93 -5.78 -18.04
N GLU A 178 -12.69 -6.77 -17.57
CA GLU A 178 -13.31 -7.79 -18.42
C GLU A 178 -14.24 -7.18 -19.48
N ARG A 179 -15.01 -6.15 -19.10
CA ARG A 179 -15.91 -5.45 -20.01
C ARG A 179 -15.15 -4.69 -21.10
N ASP A 180 -14.09 -3.95 -20.73
CA ASP A 180 -13.29 -3.20 -21.68
C ASP A 180 -12.41 -4.15 -22.54
N MET A 181 -11.98 -5.29 -22.00
CA MET A 181 -11.33 -6.38 -22.74
C MET A 181 -12.26 -7.02 -23.77
N ALA A 182 -13.49 -7.35 -23.39
CA ALA A 182 -14.48 -7.90 -24.31
C ALA A 182 -14.76 -6.95 -25.48
N ARG A 183 -14.83 -5.64 -25.19
CA ARG A 183 -15.00 -4.61 -26.22
C ARG A 183 -13.79 -4.53 -27.17
N LEU A 184 -12.57 -4.64 -26.66
CA LEU A 184 -11.36 -4.65 -27.50
C LEU A 184 -11.31 -5.91 -28.38
N GLN A 185 -11.68 -7.06 -27.84
CA GLN A 185 -11.78 -8.31 -28.61
C GLN A 185 -12.83 -8.24 -29.72
N GLU A 186 -13.98 -7.63 -29.45
CA GLU A 186 -15.02 -7.40 -30.47
C GLU A 186 -14.52 -6.47 -31.57
N LEU A 187 -13.86 -5.35 -31.21
CA LEU A 187 -13.26 -4.43 -32.18
C LEU A 187 -12.20 -5.12 -33.04
N LEU A 188 -11.34 -5.95 -32.44
CA LEU A 188 -10.34 -6.73 -33.15
C LEU A 188 -11.02 -7.65 -34.19
N ASN A 189 -12.00 -8.45 -33.77
CA ASN A 189 -12.73 -9.36 -34.66
C ASN A 189 -13.39 -8.62 -35.83
N VAL A 190 -14.01 -7.46 -35.57
CA VAL A 190 -14.63 -6.64 -36.62
C VAL A 190 -13.56 -6.15 -37.59
N SER A 191 -12.45 -5.61 -37.10
CA SER A 191 -11.37 -5.10 -37.95
C SER A 191 -10.71 -6.19 -38.82
N GLU A 192 -10.47 -7.38 -38.28
CA GLU A 192 -9.93 -8.53 -39.03
C GLU A 192 -10.90 -8.99 -40.11
N SER A 193 -12.21 -9.01 -39.82
CA SER A 193 -13.23 -9.37 -40.81
C SER A 193 -13.30 -8.38 -41.98
N TRP A 194 -13.08 -7.09 -41.70
CA TRP A 194 -13.03 -6.05 -42.75
C TRP A 194 -11.79 -6.17 -43.61
N GLU A 195 -10.63 -6.45 -43.00
CA GLU A 195 -9.37 -6.67 -43.72
C GLU A 195 -9.45 -7.91 -44.62
N GLU A 196 -10.01 -9.01 -44.11
CA GLU A 196 -10.23 -10.22 -44.91
C GLU A 196 -11.16 -9.95 -46.10
N ARG A 197 -12.25 -9.21 -45.87
CA ARG A 197 -13.22 -8.88 -46.92
C ARG A 197 -12.62 -7.95 -47.98
N ALA A 198 -11.81 -6.98 -47.57
CA ALA A 198 -11.06 -6.12 -48.47
C ALA A 198 -10.02 -6.93 -49.27
N GLY A 199 -9.30 -7.85 -48.62
CA GLY A 199 -8.33 -8.74 -49.26
C GLY A 199 -8.98 -9.62 -50.33
N ARG A 200 -10.15 -10.20 -50.04
CA ARG A 200 -10.93 -10.97 -51.03
C ARG A 200 -11.31 -10.11 -52.25
N LEU A 201 -11.71 -8.85 -52.05
CA LEU A 201 -12.05 -7.93 -53.15
C LEU A 201 -10.84 -7.52 -53.99
N MET A 202 -9.67 -7.32 -53.37
CA MET A 202 -8.43 -7.04 -54.10
C MET A 202 -7.96 -8.26 -54.89
N ASN A 203 -8.01 -9.45 -54.29
CA ASN A 203 -7.63 -10.70 -54.96
C ASN A 203 -8.56 -11.01 -56.13
N ALA A 204 -9.88 -10.83 -55.96
CA ALA A 204 -10.85 -11.02 -57.04
C ALA A 204 -10.57 -10.11 -58.26
N ARG A 205 -10.12 -8.87 -58.05
CA ARG A 205 -9.75 -7.95 -59.14
C ARG A 205 -8.42 -8.30 -59.82
N SER A 206 -7.50 -8.97 -59.11
CA SER A 206 -6.20 -9.36 -59.66
C SER A 206 -6.30 -10.52 -60.67
N PHE A 207 -7.33 -11.37 -60.54
CA PHE A 207 -7.58 -12.46 -61.48
C PHE A 207 -8.27 -12.03 -62.78
N ASP A 208 -8.82 -10.81 -62.85
CA ASP A 208 -9.48 -10.29 -64.07
C ASP A 208 -8.49 -9.66 -65.08
N TYR A 209 -7.20 -9.51 -64.74
CA TYR A 209 -6.17 -8.88 -65.59
C TYR A 209 -5.08 -9.84 -66.13
N THR A 210 -5.27 -11.15 -65.99
CA THR A 210 -4.42 -12.15 -66.67
C THR A 210 -5.19 -12.77 -67.82
N PHE A 211 -5.13 -12.13 -68.99
CA PHE A 211 -5.49 -12.71 -70.29
C PHE A 211 -4.48 -12.27 -71.35
#